data_AF-A0A356WGL6-F1
#
_entry.id   AF-A0A356WGL6-F1
#
_cell.length_a   1.000
_cell.length_b   1.000
_cell.length_c   1.000
_cell.angle_alpha   90.00
_cell.angle_beta   90.00
_cell.angle_gamma   90.00
#
_symmetry.space_group_name_H-M   'P 1'
#
loop_
_entity.id
_entity.type
_entity.pdbx_description
1 polymer ?
#
loop_
_entity_poly.entity_id
_entity_poly.type
_entity_poly.pdbx_seq_one_letter_code
_entity_poly.pdbx_strand_id
1 'polypeptide(L)'
;MTNYSDATTLNEPPRGHARIVYLGPASPHWEVYGDYGDQNMLEEFRARTLARLILLPRNDPQFRRNQERVNKDAERERISIEWELGYAVAAETPTVPSVATPSE
;
A
#
# COMPACT_ATOMS: atom_id res chain seq x y z
N MET A 1 -38.56 14.24 -20.77
CA MET A 1 -38.29 13.81 -19.39
C MET A 1 -36.99 13.03 -19.38
N THR A 2 -35.89 13.60 -18.84
CA THR A 2 -35.44 13.41 -17.43
C THR A 2 -34.76 12.03 -17.30
N ASN A 3 -33.47 11.84 -17.00
CA ASN A 3 -32.38 12.71 -16.55
C ASN A 3 -31.06 12.11 -17.08
N TYR A 4 -30.14 12.95 -17.57
CA TYR A 4 -28.72 12.64 -17.50
C TYR A 4 -28.37 12.66 -16.02
N SER A 5 -28.11 11.51 -15.43
CA SER A 5 -27.53 11.41 -14.10
C SER A 5 -26.15 12.04 -14.17
N ASP A 6 -26.09 13.29 -13.71
CA ASP A 6 -24.88 14.04 -13.45
C ASP A 6 -23.96 13.17 -12.61
N ALA A 7 -22.97 12.52 -13.24
CA ALA A 7 -21.87 11.89 -12.54
C ALA A 7 -20.92 13.00 -12.10
N THR A 8 -21.43 13.92 -11.28
CA THR A 8 -20.60 14.80 -10.48
C THR A 8 -19.96 13.91 -9.42
N THR A 9 -18.90 13.20 -9.79
CA THR A 9 -17.85 12.86 -8.85
C THR A 9 -17.26 14.19 -8.40
N LEU A 10 -17.95 14.85 -7.48
CA LEU A 10 -17.48 16.04 -6.80
C LEU A 10 -16.11 15.65 -6.26
N ASN A 11 -15.07 16.21 -6.89
CA ASN A 11 -13.67 15.96 -6.59
C ASN A 11 -13.33 16.60 -5.24
N GLU A 12 -14.02 16.15 -4.20
CA GLU A 12 -13.76 16.57 -2.84
C GLU A 12 -12.38 16.03 -2.45
N PRO A 13 -11.51 16.88 -1.88
CA PRO A 13 -10.15 16.48 -1.56
C PRO A 13 -10.16 15.26 -0.63
N PRO A 14 -9.14 14.39 -0.70
CA PRO A 14 -8.99 13.29 0.23
C PRO A 14 -9.06 13.78 1.67
N ARG A 15 -9.81 13.06 2.51
CA ARG A 15 -9.97 13.34 3.94
C ARG A 15 -8.79 12.84 4.77
N GLY A 16 -7.94 12.01 4.17
CA GLY A 16 -6.71 11.52 4.75
C GLY A 16 -5.90 10.72 3.75
N HIS A 17 -4.69 10.32 4.18
CA HIS A 17 -3.78 9.50 3.41
C HIS A 17 -3.23 8.34 4.24
N ALA A 18 -3.13 7.15 3.63
CA ALA A 18 -2.52 5.97 4.24
C ALA A 18 -1.53 5.26 3.30
N ARG A 19 -0.41 4.80 3.86
CA ARG A 19 0.58 3.98 3.15
C ARG A 19 0.50 2.53 3.63
N ILE A 20 0.38 1.60 2.70
CA ILE A 20 0.27 0.17 2.96
C ILE A 20 1.58 -0.49 2.51
N VAL A 21 2.39 -0.91 3.48
CA VAL A 21 3.78 -1.30 3.29
C VAL A 21 3.93 -2.80 3.46
N TYR A 22 4.53 -3.46 2.47
CA TYR A 22 4.91 -4.86 2.57
C TYR A 22 6.20 -5.00 3.39
N LEU A 23 6.11 -5.60 4.58
CA LEU A 23 7.24 -5.80 5.50
C LEU A 23 8.11 -7.00 5.11
N GLY A 24 7.53 -7.96 4.37
CA GLY A 24 8.23 -9.16 3.94
C GLY A 24 7.45 -10.46 4.20
N PRO A 25 8.13 -11.61 4.02
CA PRO A 25 7.49 -12.92 4.09
C PRO A 25 7.21 -13.39 5.53
N ALA A 26 7.72 -12.70 6.55
CA ALA A 26 7.39 -12.99 7.95
C ALA A 26 6.11 -12.24 8.36
N SER A 27 5.32 -12.82 9.24
CA SER A 27 4.12 -12.16 9.78
C SER A 27 4.50 -11.15 10.88
N PRO A 28 3.86 -9.97 10.95
CA PRO A 28 2.84 -9.47 10.02
C PRO A 28 3.44 -9.06 8.67
N HIS A 29 2.84 -9.53 7.56
CA HIS A 29 3.35 -9.25 6.21
C HIS A 29 3.19 -7.79 5.78
N TRP A 30 2.28 -7.06 6.43
CA TRP A 30 1.85 -5.73 6.04
C TRP A 30 1.78 -4.83 7.25
N GLU A 31 2.10 -3.56 7.04
CA GLU A 31 1.84 -2.47 7.97
C GLU A 31 1.04 -1.38 7.26
N VAL A 32 0.21 -0.65 8.01
CA VAL A 32 -0.56 0.47 7.48
C VAL A 32 -0.24 1.70 8.32
N TYR A 33 0.31 2.72 7.68
CA TYR A 33 0.61 4.01 8.28
C TYR A 33 -0.44 5.03 7.83
N GLY A 34 -0.92 5.87 8.75
CA GLY A 34 -1.69 7.07 8.42
C GLY A 34 -0.77 8.27 8.41
N ASP A 35 -0.70 9.00 7.30
CA ASP A 35 0.22 10.13 7.17
C ASP A 35 -0.45 11.46 7.59
N TYR A 36 -1.69 11.69 7.16
CA TYR A 36 -2.51 12.84 7.58
C TYR A 36 -4.00 12.52 7.47
N GLY A 37 -4.85 13.25 8.21
CA GLY A 37 -6.31 13.11 8.20
C GLY A 37 -6.90 12.80 9.57
N ASP A 38 -8.19 12.49 9.59
CA ASP A 38 -8.90 12.08 10.81
C ASP A 38 -8.36 10.74 11.33
N GLN A 39 -7.91 10.73 12.59
CA GLN A 39 -7.23 9.58 13.19
C GLN A 39 -8.16 8.39 13.38
N ASN A 40 -9.41 8.61 13.82
CA ASN A 40 -10.36 7.52 14.05
C ASN A 40 -10.72 6.83 12.73
N MET A 41 -10.96 7.62 11.68
CA MET A 41 -11.21 7.11 10.33
C MET A 41 -10.03 6.26 9.82
N LEU A 42 -8.79 6.75 9.99
CA LEU A 42 -7.59 6.02 9.55
C LEU A 42 -7.34 4.76 10.38
N GLU A 43 -7.61 4.78 11.68
CA GLU A 43 -7.47 3.61 12.55
C GLU A 43 -8.48 2.52 12.19
N GLU A 44 -9.73 2.89 11.92
CA GLU A 44 -10.76 1.99 11.44
C GLU A 44 -10.41 1.39 10.07
N PHE A 45 -9.92 2.22 9.15
CA PHE A 45 -9.46 1.79 7.83
C PHE A 45 -8.27 0.82 7.94
N ARG A 46 -7.30 1.11 8.82
CA ARG A 46 -6.17 0.24 9.14
C ARG A 46 -6.64 -1.12 9.65
N ALA A 47 -7.55 -1.16 10.63
CA ALA A 47 -8.08 -2.41 11.17
C ALA A 47 -8.74 -3.27 10.07
N ARG A 48 -9.58 -2.65 9.23
CA ARG A 48 -10.24 -3.30 8.08
C ARG A 48 -9.26 -3.79 7.01
N THR A 49 -8.17 -3.07 6.79
CA THR A 49 -7.12 -3.42 5.82
C THR A 49 -6.30 -4.60 6.33
N LEU A 50 -5.79 -4.52 7.56
CA LEU A 50 -5.02 -5.61 8.18
C LEU A 50 -5.85 -6.88 8.30
N ALA A 51 -7.13 -6.81 8.68
CA ALA A 51 -7.99 -8.00 8.74
C ALA A 51 -8.10 -8.74 7.38
N ARG A 52 -7.99 -8.02 6.25
CA ARG A 52 -8.00 -8.62 4.91
C ARG A 52 -6.63 -9.15 4.49
N LEU A 53 -5.54 -8.61 5.00
CA LEU A 53 -4.19 -8.87 4.50
C LEU A 53 -3.32 -9.70 5.44
N ILE A 54 -3.71 -9.88 6.72
CA ILE A 54 -2.87 -10.47 7.77
C ILE A 54 -2.31 -11.86 7.43
N LEU A 55 -3.08 -12.69 6.69
CA LEU A 55 -2.66 -14.03 6.27
C LEU A 55 -2.14 -14.10 4.83
N LEU A 56 -2.12 -12.98 4.11
CA LEU A 56 -1.87 -12.97 2.67
C LEU A 56 -0.52 -12.32 2.36
N PRO A 57 0.52 -13.10 2.03
CA PRO A 57 1.73 -12.51 1.46
C PRO A 57 1.44 -11.92 0.07
N ARG A 58 2.32 -11.05 -0.42
CA ARG A 58 2.17 -10.33 -1.71
C ARG A 58 1.93 -11.25 -2.92
N ASN A 59 2.52 -12.44 -2.92
CA ASN A 59 2.44 -13.38 -4.05
C ASN A 59 1.25 -14.35 -3.95
N ASP A 60 0.39 -14.20 -2.93
CA ASP A 60 -0.79 -15.04 -2.76
C ASP A 60 -1.85 -14.74 -3.84
N PRO A 61 -2.52 -15.74 -4.45
CA PRO A 61 -3.57 -15.51 -5.44
C PRO A 61 -4.74 -14.64 -4.94
N GLN A 62 -5.08 -14.72 -3.64
CA GLN A 62 -6.16 -13.95 -3.03
C GLN A 62 -5.77 -12.49 -2.77
N PHE A 63 -4.48 -12.17 -2.73
CA PHE A 63 -3.98 -10.81 -2.48
C PHE A 63 -4.60 -9.78 -3.40
N ARG A 64 -4.63 -10.03 -4.73
CA ARG A 64 -5.17 -9.07 -5.71
C ARG A 64 -6.65 -8.73 -5.47
N ARG A 65 -7.45 -9.71 -5.04
CA ARG A 65 -8.86 -9.47 -4.72
C ARG A 65 -9.02 -8.63 -3.47
N ASN A 66 -8.19 -8.88 -2.46
CA ASN A 66 -8.25 -8.11 -1.23
C ASN A 66 -7.69 -6.69 -1.41
N GLN A 67 -6.65 -6.52 -2.24
CA GLN A 67 -6.14 -5.22 -2.66
C GLN A 67 -7.24 -4.38 -3.34
N GLU A 68 -7.97 -4.96 -4.30
CA GLU A 68 -9.11 -4.28 -4.94
C GLU A 68 -10.20 -3.87 -3.94
N ARG A 69 -10.48 -4.72 -2.94
CA ARG A 69 -11.45 -4.40 -1.87
C ARG A 69 -10.96 -3.27 -0.98
N VAL A 70 -9.67 -3.24 -0.64
CA VAL A 70 -9.06 -2.15 0.14
C VAL A 70 -9.08 -0.84 -0.65
N ASN A 71 -8.80 -0.87 -1.95
CA ASN A 71 -8.91 0.30 -2.82
C ASN A 71 -10.34 0.88 -2.82
N LYS A 72 -11.36 0.02 -2.94
CA LYS A 72 -12.76 0.45 -2.89
C LYS A 72 -13.18 1.00 -1.54
N ASP A 73 -12.69 0.42 -0.45
CA ASP A 73 -12.94 0.94 0.89
C ASP A 73 -12.33 2.36 1.02
N ALA A 74 -11.10 2.55 0.54
CA ALA A 74 -10.41 3.84 0.55
C ALA A 74 -11.14 4.89 -0.30
N GLU A 75 -11.56 4.54 -1.52
CA GLU A 75 -12.36 5.41 -2.39
C GLU A 75 -13.67 5.85 -1.72
N ARG A 76 -14.41 4.91 -1.11
CA ARG A 76 -15.67 5.19 -0.42
C ARG A 76 -15.50 6.16 0.75
N GLU A 77 -14.38 6.08 1.45
CA GLU A 77 -14.07 6.89 2.62
C GLU A 77 -13.31 8.17 2.28
N ARG A 78 -12.94 8.36 1.00
CA ARG A 78 -12.07 9.45 0.51
C ARG A 78 -10.70 9.47 1.17
N ILE A 79 -10.12 8.29 1.36
CA ILE A 79 -8.75 8.12 1.83
C ILE A 79 -7.89 7.89 0.59
N SER A 80 -6.89 8.74 0.37
CA SER A 80 -5.87 8.43 -0.63
C SER A 80 -4.96 7.34 -0.09
N ILE A 81 -4.56 6.38 -0.91
CA ILE A 81 -3.70 5.28 -0.48
C ILE A 81 -2.51 5.11 -1.40
N GLU A 82 -1.39 4.68 -0.82
CA GLU A 82 -0.19 4.29 -1.54
C GLU A 82 0.21 2.87 -1.14
N TRP A 83 0.64 2.09 -2.12
CA TRP A 83 1.09 0.71 -1.92
C TRP A 83 2.61 0.62 -2.09
N GLU A 84 3.31 0.38 -0.98
CA GLU A 84 4.75 0.13 -0.98
C GLU A 84 5.01 -1.38 -0.98
N LEU A 85 5.07 -1.97 -2.17
CA LEU A 85 5.19 -3.42 -2.32
C LEU A 85 6.61 -3.96 -2.11
N GLY A 86 7.59 -3.08 -1.84
CA GLY A 86 8.97 -3.47 -1.58
C GLY A 86 9.64 -4.19 -2.75
N TYR A 87 9.32 -3.83 -4.00
CA TYR A 87 10.18 -4.23 -5.12
C TYR A 87 11.56 -3.65 -4.81
N ALA A 88 12.53 -4.52 -4.55
CA ALA A 88 13.92 -4.11 -4.57
C ALA A 88 14.14 -3.43 -5.93
N VAL A 89 14.30 -2.11 -5.93
CA VAL A 89 15.15 -1.46 -6.93
C VAL A 89 16.40 -2.30 -6.88
N ALA A 90 16.68 -3.05 -7.96
CA ALA A 90 17.81 -3.96 -8.02
C ALA A 90 18.99 -3.17 -7.46
N ALA A 91 19.42 -3.53 -6.25
CA ALA A 91 20.55 -2.89 -5.64
C ALA A 91 21.67 -3.17 -6.63
N GLU A 92 22.13 -2.14 -7.34
CA GLU A 92 23.45 -2.17 -7.94
C GLU A 92 24.37 -2.52 -6.78
N THR A 93 24.70 -3.81 -6.65
CA THR A 93 25.77 -4.26 -5.79
C THR A 93 26.95 -3.39 -6.17
N PRO A 94 27.50 -2.55 -5.28
CA PRO A 94 28.76 -1.91 -5.58
C PRO A 94 29.75 -3.06 -5.68
N THR A 95 30.01 -3.51 -6.91
CA THR A 95 31.10 -4.41 -7.24
C THR A 95 32.36 -3.65 -6.87
N VAL A 96 32.77 -3.76 -5.61
CA VAL A 96 34.09 -3.36 -5.18
C VAL A 96 35.06 -4.17 -6.03
N PRO A 97 35.87 -3.55 -6.90
CA PRO A 97 36.90 -4.28 -7.59
C PRO A 97 37.91 -4.71 -6.52
N SER A 98 37.89 -6.00 -6.18
CA SER A 98 38.93 -6.62 -5.38
C SER A 98 40.22 -6.57 -6.20
N VAL A 99 40.95 -5.47 -6.11
CA VAL A 99 42.34 -5.36 -6.55
C VAL A 99 43.14 -6.31 -5.66
N ALA A 100 43.39 -7.51 -6.18
CA ALA A 100 44.42 -8.38 -5.67
C ALA A 100 45.77 -7.72 -5.98
N THR A 101 46.45 -7.21 -4.97
CA THR A 101 47.89 -6.94 -5.01
C THR A 101 48.60 -8.26 -4.67
N PRO A 102 49.34 -8.89 -5.58
CA PRO A 102 50.44 -9.73 -5.16
C PRO A 102 51.68 -8.85 -5.05
N SER A 103 52.17 -8.71 -3.82
CA SER A 103 53.57 -8.41 -3.55
C SER A 103 54.38 -9.67 -3.80
N GLU A 104 55.32 -9.64 -4.75
CA GLU A 104 56.76 -9.96 -4.60
C GLU A 104 57.46 -9.82 -5.97
#